data_AF-A0A354SGY4-F1
#
_entry.id   AF-A0A354SGY4-F1
#
_cell.length_a   1.000
_cell.length_b   1.000
_cell.length_c   1.000
_cell.angle_alpha   90.00
_cell.angle_beta   90.00
_cell.angle_gamma   90.00
#
_symmetry.space_group_name_H-M   'P 1'
#
loop_
_entity.id
_entity.type
_entity.pdbx_description
1 polymer ?
#
loop_
_entity_poly.entity_id
_entity_poly.type
_entity_poly.pdbx_seq_one_letter_code
_entity_poly.pdbx_strand_id
1 'polypeptide(L)'
;MTKHTAGPWEVTADGTGVKSIQKDVMIFVEAEVASGCEAHANARLAASAPEMFDLLERLEESAEYWSEYDVPIGIVADIRAALKKARGK
;
A
#
# COMPACT_ATOMS: atom_id res chain seq x y z
N MET A 1 19.54 -2.63 -0.14
CA MET A 1 18.10 -2.60 0.20
C MET A 1 17.39 -1.77 -0.85
N THR A 2 16.54 -2.38 -1.66
CA THR A 2 15.81 -1.73 -2.74
C THR A 2 14.76 -0.79 -2.16
N LYS A 3 14.86 0.49 -2.50
CA LYS A 3 13.90 1.52 -2.13
C LYS A 3 12.60 1.21 -2.90
N HIS A 4 11.58 0.71 -2.21
CA HIS A 4 10.28 0.45 -2.82
C HIS A 4 9.68 1.79 -3.25
N THR A 5 9.41 1.95 -4.54
CA THR A 5 8.68 3.10 -5.07
C THR A 5 7.20 2.76 -5.06
N ALA A 6 6.39 3.48 -4.28
CA ALA A 6 4.93 3.41 -4.40
C ALA A 6 4.55 3.98 -5.78
N GLY A 7 4.28 3.10 -6.74
CA GLY A 7 3.84 3.48 -8.08
C GLY A 7 2.31 3.59 -8.16
N PRO A 8 1.77 4.31 -9.15
CA PRO A 8 0.35 4.26 -9.47
C PRO A 8 0.06 2.92 -10.14
N TRP A 9 -0.29 1.92 -9.33
CA TRP A 9 -0.54 0.55 -9.77
C TRP A 9 -2.00 0.37 -10.16
N GLU A 10 -2.25 -0.11 -11.38
CA GLU A 10 -3.58 -0.49 -11.86
C GLU A 10 -3.68 -2.00 -12.00
N VAL A 11 -4.83 -2.58 -11.64
CA VAL A 11 -5.13 -4.00 -11.91
C VAL A 11 -5.29 -4.21 -13.42
N THR A 12 -4.73 -5.29 -13.95
CA THR A 12 -4.92 -5.66 -15.37
C THR A 12 -6.36 -6.06 -15.66
N ALA A 13 -6.81 -5.95 -16.91
CA ALA A 13 -8.20 -6.22 -17.28
C ALA A 13 -8.65 -7.67 -17.01
N ASP A 14 -7.71 -8.62 -17.08
CA ASP A 14 -7.90 -10.03 -16.74
C ASP A 14 -7.75 -10.31 -15.22
N GLY A 15 -7.31 -9.31 -14.44
CA GLY A 15 -7.15 -9.37 -12.99
C GLY A 15 -6.07 -10.32 -12.49
N THR A 16 -5.15 -10.70 -13.37
CA THR A 16 -4.03 -11.61 -13.05
C THR A 16 -2.77 -10.86 -12.61
N GLY A 17 -2.69 -9.54 -12.84
CA GLY A 17 -1.50 -8.74 -12.52
C GLY A 17 -1.78 -7.27 -12.20
N VAL A 18 -0.71 -6.52 -12.02
CA VAL A 18 -0.73 -5.06 -11.85
C VAL A 18 0.25 -4.38 -12.81
N LYS A 19 -0.13 -3.22 -13.34
CA LYS A 19 0.69 -2.43 -14.27
C LYS A 19 0.89 -1.02 -13.74
N SER A 20 1.95 -0.35 -14.16
CA SER A 20 2.09 1.10 -13.99
C SER A 20 2.61 1.73 -15.28
N ILE A 21 2.06 2.88 -15.66
CA ILE A 21 2.50 3.65 -16.81
C ILE A 21 3.23 4.89 -16.27
N GLN A 22 4.53 5.00 -16.54
CA GLN A 22 5.30 6.20 -16.19
C GLN A 22 6.03 6.73 -17.42
N LYS A 23 5.82 8.02 -17.73
CA LYS A 23 6.58 8.79 -18.74
C LYS A 23 6.67 8.08 -20.11
N ASP A 24 5.53 7.67 -20.66
CA ASP A 24 5.42 6.95 -21.94
C ASP A 24 6.15 5.60 -22.01
N VAL A 25 6.61 5.07 -20.87
CA VAL A 25 7.12 3.71 -20.73
C VAL A 25 6.09 2.89 -19.94
N MET A 26 5.58 1.84 -20.59
CA MET A 26 4.72 0.87 -19.92
C MET A 26 5.60 -0.11 -19.14
N ILE A 27 5.55 -0.04 -17.81
CA ILE A 27 6.22 -1.01 -16.95
C ILE A 27 5.18 -2.08 -16.61
N PHE A 28 5.33 -3.25 -17.23
CA PHE A 28 4.62 -4.44 -16.82
C PHE A 28 5.34 -5.04 -15.61
N VAL A 29 4.64 -5.10 -14.48
CA VAL A 29 5.07 -5.92 -13.35
C VAL A 29 4.22 -7.18 -13.40
N GLU A 30 4.76 -8.22 -14.01
CA GLU A 30 4.17 -9.54 -13.90
C GLU A 30 4.50 -10.07 -12.50
N ALA A 31 3.62 -9.75 -11.55
CA ALA A 31 3.65 -10.38 -10.25
C ALA A 31 3.06 -11.79 -10.44
N GLU A 32 3.92 -12.79 -10.61
CA GLU A 32 3.50 -14.18 -10.63
C GLU A 32 3.05 -14.58 -9.22
N VAL A 33 1.77 -14.32 -8.93
CA VAL A 33 1.10 -14.83 -7.73
C VAL A 33 0.90 -16.31 -7.97
N ALA A 34 1.69 -17.13 -7.28
CA ALA A 34 1.68 -18.59 -7.37
C ALA A 34 0.26 -19.13 -7.60
N SER A 35 0.08 -19.96 -8.64
CA SER A 35 -1.24 -20.39 -9.07
C SER A 35 -1.99 -21.07 -7.92
N GLY A 36 -3.11 -20.49 -7.51
CA GLY A 36 -3.91 -20.97 -6.39
C GLY A 36 -4.62 -19.84 -5.69
N CYS A 37 -5.74 -19.39 -6.27
CA CYS A 37 -6.81 -18.61 -5.62
C CYS A 37 -6.36 -17.45 -4.72
N GLU A 38 -5.87 -16.35 -5.31
CA GLU A 38 -6.03 -14.98 -4.72
C GLU A 38 -5.57 -13.84 -5.65
N ALA A 39 -5.31 -14.10 -6.95
CA ALA A 39 -4.74 -13.11 -7.88
C ALA A 39 -5.49 -11.76 -7.91
N HIS A 40 -6.83 -11.80 -7.99
CA HIS A 40 -7.66 -10.59 -7.92
C HIS A 40 -7.62 -9.87 -6.57
N ALA A 41 -7.42 -10.59 -5.46
CA ALA A 41 -7.33 -9.98 -4.14
C ALA A 41 -5.96 -9.31 -3.97
N ASN A 42 -4.89 -9.99 -4.37
CA ASN A 42 -3.53 -9.48 -4.34
C ASN A 42 -3.34 -8.29 -5.29
N ALA A 43 -3.91 -8.35 -6.50
CA ALA A 43 -3.88 -7.23 -7.43
C ALA A 43 -4.63 -6.02 -6.88
N ARG A 44 -5.81 -6.22 -6.28
CA ARG A 44 -6.55 -5.13 -5.60
C ARG A 44 -5.77 -4.53 -4.44
N LEU A 45 -5.17 -5.36 -3.59
CA LEU A 45 -4.36 -4.91 -2.47
C LEU A 45 -3.15 -4.09 -2.92
N ALA A 46 -2.44 -4.57 -3.95
CA ALA A 46 -1.29 -3.86 -4.52
C ALA A 46 -1.70 -2.52 -5.16
N ALA A 47 -2.85 -2.48 -5.86
CA ALA A 47 -3.40 -1.27 -6.44
C ALA A 47 -3.80 -0.23 -5.37
N SER A 48 -4.41 -0.66 -4.26
CA SER A 48 -4.82 0.24 -3.17
C SER A 48 -3.68 0.64 -2.22
N ALA A 49 -2.53 -0.03 -2.28
CA ALA A 49 -1.44 0.17 -1.33
C ALA A 49 -0.93 1.63 -1.23
N PRO A 50 -0.77 2.40 -2.34
CA PRO A 50 -0.36 3.79 -2.25
C PRO A 50 -1.37 4.67 -1.49
N GLU A 51 -2.65 4.56 -1.82
CA GLU A 51 -3.71 5.34 -1.16
C GLU A 51 -3.86 4.97 0.32
N MET A 52 -3.75 3.69 0.66
CA MET A 52 -3.76 3.22 2.05
C MET A 52 -2.55 3.75 2.83
N PHE A 53 -1.38 3.82 2.19
CA PHE A 53 -0.17 4.38 2.80
C PHE A 53 -0.32 5.87 3.09
N ASP A 54 -0.78 6.65 2.09
CA ASP A 54 -1.02 8.09 2.25
C ASP A 54 -2.07 8.37 3.34
N LEU A 55 -3.11 7.55 3.42
CA LEU A 55 -4.12 7.65 4.47
C LEU A 55 -3.52 7.38 5.86
N LEU A 56 -2.67 6.37 5.99
CA LEU A 56 -2.00 6.06 7.26
C LEU A 56 -1.03 7.15 7.69
N GLU A 57 -0.32 7.82 6.77
CA GLU A 57 0.53 8.97 7.09
C GLU A 57 -0.30 10.12 7.66
N ARG A 58 -1.39 10.48 6.98
CA ARG A 58 -2.31 11.53 7.48
C ARG A 58 -2.96 11.16 8.81
N LEU A 59 -3.24 9.87 9.01
CA LEU A 59 -3.80 9.38 10.26
C LEU A 59 -2.78 9.50 11.40
N GLU A 60 -1.50 9.16 11.15
CA GLU A 60 -0.41 9.38 12.10
C GLU A 60 -0.26 10.85 12.49
N GLU A 61 -0.27 11.76 11.51
CA GLU A 61 -0.20 13.21 11.73
C GLU A 61 -1.38 13.69 12.58
N SER A 62 -2.59 13.19 12.31
CA SER A 62 -3.78 13.56 13.07
C SER A 62 -3.75 13.05 14.53
N ALA A 63 -2.93 12.04 14.83
CA ALA A 63 -2.88 11.40 16.13
C ALA A 63 -2.40 12.32 17.25
N GLU A 64 -1.68 13.40 16.91
CA GLU A 64 -1.28 14.44 17.87
C GLU A 64 -2.49 15.16 18.49
N TYR A 65 -3.64 15.14 17.82
CA TYR A 65 -4.87 15.81 18.26
C TYR A 65 -5.89 14.84 18.89
N TRP A 66 -5.55 13.55 19.03
CA TRP A 66 -6.48 12.56 19.57
C TRP A 66 -6.62 12.60 21.09
N SER A 67 -5.91 13.48 21.80
CA SER A 67 -6.00 13.57 23.26
C SER A 67 -7.43 13.81 23.79
N GLU A 68 -8.34 14.27 22.93
CA GLU A 68 -9.76 14.51 23.23
C GLU A 68 -10.68 13.32 22.91
N TYR A 69 -10.17 12.25 22.29
CA TYR A 69 -10.96 11.11 21.81
C TYR A 69 -10.52 9.80 22.47
N ASP A 70 -11.48 8.95 22.82
CA ASP A 70 -11.22 7.57 23.26
C ASP A 70 -10.82 6.70 22.06
N VAL A 71 -9.52 6.62 21.80
CA VAL A 71 -8.94 5.77 20.76
C VAL A 71 -8.41 4.46 21.34
N PRO A 72 -8.41 3.36 20.55
CA PRO A 72 -7.84 2.10 21.01
C PRO A 72 -6.39 2.24 21.48
N ILE A 73 -6.07 1.63 22.62
CA ILE A 73 -4.71 1.66 23.19
C ILE A 73 -3.73 1.02 22.20
N GLY A 74 -2.62 1.71 21.93
CA GLY A 74 -1.54 1.20 21.09
C GLY A 74 -1.72 1.48 19.59
N ILE A 75 -2.88 1.95 19.13
CA ILE A 75 -3.14 2.14 17.69
C ILE A 75 -2.15 3.07 16.99
N VAL A 76 -1.68 4.13 17.67
CA VAL A 76 -0.66 5.04 17.13
C VAL A 76 0.68 4.33 16.93
N ALA A 77 1.05 3.42 17.86
CA ALA A 77 2.26 2.63 17.74
C ALA A 77 2.16 1.63 16.58
N ASP A 78 0.98 1.02 16.40
CA ASP A 78 0.71 0.09 15.29
C ASP A 78 0.78 0.80 13.92
N ILE A 79 0.18 1.99 13.80
CA ILE A 79 0.27 2.83 12.59
C ILE A 79 1.74 3.14 12.27
N ARG A 80 2.52 3.60 13.26
CA ARG A 80 3.95 3.90 13.10
C ARG A 80 4.76 2.68 12.68
N ALA A 81 4.48 1.53 13.26
CA ALA A 81 5.14 0.28 12.90
C ALA A 81 4.82 -0.14 11.46
N ALA A 82 3.55 -0.02 11.04
CA ALA A 82 3.12 -0.30 9.67
C ALA A 82 3.80 0.62 8.66
N LEU A 83 3.81 1.93 8.91
CA LEU A 83 4.50 2.93 8.06
C LEU A 83 6.01 2.67 8.01
N LYS A 84 6.65 2.34 9.14
CA LYS A 84 8.07 2.00 9.18
C LYS A 84 8.39 0.78 8.31
N LYS A 85 7.59 -0.29 8.43
CA LYS A 85 7.72 -1.49 7.60
C LYS A 85 7.51 -1.18 6.13
N ALA A 86 6.47 -0.41 5.76
CA ALA A 86 6.19 -0.03 4.39
C ALA A 86 7.29 0.85 3.77
N ARG A 87 7.95 1.69 4.58
CA ARG A 87 9.15 2.47 4.19
C ARG A 87 10.44 1.62 4.09
N GLY A 88 10.41 0.35 4.50
CA GLY A 88 11.57 -0.54 4.50
C GLY A 88 12.62 -0.21 5.57
N LYS A 89 12.18 0.28 6.74
CA LYS A 89 13.05 0.71 7.86
C LYS A 89 12.94 -0.19 9.08
#